data_AF-A0A2N2SRV6-F1
#
_entry.id   AF-A0A2N2SRV6-F1
#
_cell.length_a   1.000
_cell.length_b   1.000
_cell.length_c   1.000
_cell.angle_alpha   90.00
_cell.angle_beta   90.00
_cell.angle_gamma   90.00
#
_symmetry.space_group_name_H-M   'P 1'
#
loop_
_entity.id
_entity.type
_entity.pdbx_description
1 polymer ?
#
loop_
_entity_poly.entity_id
_entity_poly.type
_entity_poly.pdbx_seq_one_letter_code
_entity_poly.pdbx_strand_id
1 'polypeptide(L)'
;MQTTRFGKHTLASGLAWSVLDPHGGGKHRQIQQWRSMGQTHGVAYEISGEEVYGRADAGGAGTVSVAAMAAKHTALRGKTALLLIEIPSPNEEHESTVLSVGL
;
A
#
# COMPACT_ATOMS: atom_id res chain seq x y z
N MET A 1 2.10 -8.34 -4.65
CA MET A 1 2.34 -6.90 -4.92
C MET A 1 2.66 -6.73 -6.40
N GLN A 2 2.02 -5.76 -7.04
CA GLN A 2 2.35 -5.33 -8.39
C GLN A 2 3.09 -4.00 -8.31
N THR A 3 4.05 -3.77 -9.22
CA THR A 3 4.76 -2.49 -9.32
C THR A 3 4.62 -1.89 -10.70
N THR A 4 4.48 -0.57 -10.74
CA THR A 4 4.38 0.21 -11.97
C THR A 4 5.31 1.41 -11.85
N ARG A 5 6.04 1.74 -12.93
CA ARG A 5 6.88 2.94 -12.95
C ARG A 5 6.06 4.15 -13.36
N PHE A 6 6.27 5.27 -12.68
CA PHE A 6 5.72 6.57 -13.07
C PHE A 6 6.80 7.64 -12.87
N GLY A 7 7.35 8.14 -13.97
CA GLY A 7 8.55 8.98 -13.95
C GLY A 7 9.70 8.29 -13.22
N LYS A 8 10.25 8.95 -12.20
CA LYS A 8 11.32 8.42 -11.34
C LYS A 8 10.84 7.52 -10.19
N HIS A 9 9.53 7.37 -10.03
CA HIS A 9 8.93 6.66 -8.91
C HIS A 9 8.55 5.23 -9.30
N THR A 10 8.74 4.30 -8.36
CA THR A 10 8.15 2.96 -8.45
C THR A 10 6.93 2.95 -7.54
N LEU A 11 5.76 2.75 -8.12
CA LEU A 11 4.48 2.65 -7.42
C LEU A 11 4.18 1.19 -7.11
N ALA A 12 3.59 0.91 -5.94
CA ALA A 12 3.17 -0.43 -5.53
C ALA A 12 1.67 -0.47 -5.22
N SER A 13 1.05 -1.56 -5.69
CA SER A 13 -0.35 -1.92 -5.44
C SER A 13 -0.46 -3.41 -5.07
N GLY A 14 -1.64 -3.84 -4.63
CA GLY A 14 -1.88 -5.23 -4.22
C GLY A 14 -1.06 -5.63 -2.98
N LEU A 15 -0.98 -4.72 -2.00
CA LEU A 15 -0.45 -5.02 -0.67
C LEU A 15 -1.54 -5.70 0.18
N ALA A 16 -1.14 -6.61 1.07
CA ALA A 16 -2.02 -7.20 2.06
C ALA A 16 -2.17 -6.26 3.27
N TRP A 17 -3.35 -5.68 3.45
CA TRP A 17 -3.63 -4.72 4.52
C TRP A 17 -4.22 -5.40 5.76
N SER A 18 -3.77 -4.98 6.93
CA SER A 18 -4.35 -5.41 8.22
C SER A 18 -4.08 -4.36 9.29
N VAL A 19 -5.03 -4.19 10.21
CA VAL A 19 -4.83 -3.40 11.42
C VAL A 19 -3.76 -4.07 12.29
N LEU A 20 -2.85 -3.28 12.81
CA LEU A 20 -1.84 -3.72 13.75
C LEU A 20 -2.47 -3.91 15.13
N ASP A 21 -2.18 -5.03 15.78
CA ASP A 21 -2.66 -5.31 17.12
C ASP A 21 -2.14 -4.24 18.10
N PRO A 22 -3.04 -3.44 18.71
CA PRO A 22 -2.64 -2.34 19.59
C PRO A 22 -2.25 -2.81 21.00
N HIS A 23 -2.51 -4.08 21.36
CA HIS A 23 -2.30 -4.56 22.72
C HIS A 23 -0.85 -4.97 22.97
N GLY A 24 -0.35 -4.66 24.18
CA GLY A 24 1.03 -4.93 24.61
C GLY A 24 1.37 -6.42 24.54
N GLY A 25 2.23 -6.80 23.58
CA GLY A 25 2.63 -8.19 23.27
C GLY A 25 2.06 -8.73 21.96
N GLY A 26 0.88 -8.24 21.55
CA GLY A 26 0.19 -8.63 20.32
C GLY A 26 0.94 -8.17 19.06
N LYS A 27 1.35 -6.89 19.03
CA LYS A 27 2.14 -6.30 17.93
C LYS A 27 3.36 -7.13 17.54
N HIS A 28 4.19 -7.51 18.52
CA HIS A 28 5.42 -8.27 18.25
C HIS A 28 5.10 -9.65 17.66
N ARG A 29 4.14 -10.38 18.27
CA ARG A 29 3.71 -11.69 17.78
C ARG A 29 3.16 -11.62 16.36
N GLN A 30 2.33 -10.61 16.07
CA GLN A 30 1.74 -10.39 14.76
C GLN A 30 2.82 -10.12 13.70
N ILE A 31 3.80 -9.27 13.99
CA ILE A 31 4.93 -8.99 13.09
C ILE A 31 5.76 -10.26 12.83
N GLN A 32 6.01 -11.08 13.86
CA GLN A 32 6.73 -12.35 13.68
C GLN A 32 5.97 -13.33 12.78
N GLN A 33 4.65 -13.41 12.92
CA GLN A 33 3.80 -14.22 12.04
C GLN A 33 3.91 -13.75 10.58
N TRP A 34 3.87 -12.44 10.34
CA TRP A 34 4.03 -11.89 8.99
C TRP A 34 5.37 -12.26 8.37
N ARG A 35 6.46 -12.16 9.16
CA ARG A 35 7.79 -12.58 8.72
C ARG A 35 7.84 -14.07 8.39
N SER A 36 7.20 -14.93 9.18
CA SER A 36 7.13 -16.37 8.88
C SER A 36 6.33 -16.68 7.60
N MET A 37 5.42 -15.80 7.19
CA MET A 37 4.70 -15.89 5.92
C MET A 37 5.47 -15.28 4.74
N GLY A 38 6.70 -14.79 4.95
CA GLY A 38 7.51 -14.12 3.93
C GLY A 38 7.19 -12.63 3.74
N GLN A 39 6.19 -12.09 4.44
CA GLN A 39 5.73 -10.70 4.33
C GLN A 39 6.65 -9.76 5.09
N THR A 40 7.82 -9.50 4.51
CA THR A 40 8.93 -8.78 5.14
C THR A 40 8.97 -7.30 4.79
N HIS A 41 8.23 -6.89 3.75
CA HIS A 41 8.17 -5.50 3.30
C HIS A 41 6.80 -4.90 3.62
N GLY A 42 6.77 -3.62 3.98
CA GLY A 42 5.50 -2.96 4.21
C GLY A 42 5.58 -1.47 4.47
N VAL A 43 4.40 -0.88 4.59
CA VAL A 43 4.18 0.52 4.93
C VAL A 43 3.16 0.60 6.07
N ALA A 44 3.46 1.43 7.07
CA ALA A 44 2.52 1.76 8.13
C ALA A 44 1.73 3.01 7.74
N TYR A 45 0.45 3.01 8.06
CA TYR A 45 -0.44 4.15 7.88
C TYR A 45 -1.46 4.22 9.00
N GLU A 46 -1.72 5.42 9.50
CA GLU A 46 -2.70 5.63 10.57
C GLU A 46 -4.07 6.01 9.99
N ILE A 47 -5.10 5.26 10.37
CA ILE A 47 -6.51 5.52 10.02
C ILE A 47 -7.30 5.65 11.31
N SER A 48 -7.90 6.82 11.55
CA SER A 48 -8.82 7.02 12.69
C SER A 48 -8.24 6.61 14.05
N GLY A 49 -6.93 6.77 14.25
CA GLY A 49 -6.21 6.38 15.48
C GLY A 49 -5.72 4.92 15.52
N GLU A 50 -6.00 4.12 14.48
CA GLU A 50 -5.49 2.76 14.33
C GLU A 50 -4.29 2.72 13.38
N GLU A 51 -3.23 2.02 13.78
CA GLU A 51 -2.07 1.77 12.91
C GLU A 51 -2.40 0.58 11.99
N VAL A 52 -2.42 0.80 10.68
CA VAL A 52 -2.68 -0.21 9.65
C VAL A 52 -1.39 -0.48 8.88
N TYR A 53 -1.11 -1.76 8.60
CA TYR A 53 0.07 -2.20 7.86
C TYR A 53 -0.31 -2.80 6.52
N GLY A 54 0.23 -2.23 5.44
CA GLY A 54 0.21 -2.80 4.09
C GLY A 54 1.48 -3.59 3.85
N ARG A 55 1.34 -4.87 3.50
CA ARG A 55 2.45 -5.85 3.49
C ARG A 55 2.64 -6.53 2.14
N ALA A 56 3.86 -6.97 1.85
CA ALA A 56 4.20 -7.76 0.67
C ALA A 56 5.36 -8.71 0.92
N ASP A 57 5.40 -9.79 0.14
CA ASP A 57 6.44 -10.82 0.21
C ASP A 57 7.78 -10.32 -0.35
N ALA A 58 7.70 -9.44 -1.36
CA ALA A 58 8.84 -8.79 -1.99
C ALA A 58 8.59 -7.29 -2.11
N GLY A 59 9.65 -6.50 -2.05
CA GLY A 59 9.61 -5.05 -2.17
C GLY A 59 11.00 -4.46 -2.36
N GLY A 60 11.05 -3.22 -2.82
CA GLY A 60 12.28 -2.44 -2.91
C GLY A 60 12.21 -1.20 -2.04
N ALA A 61 13.31 -0.86 -1.37
CA ALA A 61 13.44 0.44 -0.71
C ALA A 61 13.14 1.57 -1.72
N GLY A 62 12.36 2.56 -1.31
CA GLY A 62 11.95 3.68 -2.18
C GLY A 62 10.70 3.44 -3.02
N THR A 63 10.02 2.30 -2.86
CA THR A 63 8.73 2.04 -3.50
C THR A 63 7.60 2.79 -2.79
N VAL A 64 6.69 3.41 -3.55
CA VAL A 64 5.57 4.20 -3.03
C VAL A 64 4.28 3.39 -3.09
N SER A 65 3.66 3.13 -1.94
CA SER A 65 2.33 2.50 -1.89
C SER A 65 1.25 3.46 -2.38
N VAL A 66 0.54 3.08 -3.44
CA VAL A 66 -0.54 3.90 -4.04
C VAL A 66 -1.70 4.05 -3.06
N ALA A 67 -2.07 2.99 -2.35
CA ALA A 67 -3.13 3.05 -1.33
C ALA A 67 -2.77 3.97 -0.17
N ALA A 68 -1.53 3.89 0.35
CA ALA A 68 -1.09 4.79 1.43
C ALA A 68 -1.02 6.26 0.96
N MET A 69 -0.62 6.48 -0.30
CA MET A 69 -0.61 7.82 -0.90
C MET A 69 -2.02 8.38 -1.05
N ALA A 70 -2.95 7.58 -1.59
CA ALA A 70 -4.35 7.98 -1.77
C ALA A 70 -5.03 8.27 -0.42
N ALA A 71 -4.78 7.45 0.60
CA ALA A 71 -5.36 7.65 1.92
C ALA A 71 -4.88 8.95 2.61
N LYS A 72 -3.65 9.37 2.32
CA LYS A 72 -3.09 10.66 2.80
C LYS A 72 -3.60 11.88 2.02
N HIS A 73 -4.25 11.68 0.89
CA HIS A 73 -4.75 12.78 0.07
C HIS A 73 -5.89 13.51 0.79
N THR A 74 -5.81 14.84 0.86
CA THR A 74 -6.73 15.68 1.66
C THR A 74 -8.20 15.50 1.27
N ALA A 75 -8.48 15.33 -0.02
CA ALA A 75 -9.84 15.12 -0.51
C ALA A 75 -10.45 13.75 -0.16
N LEU A 76 -9.60 12.77 0.19
CA LEU A 76 -9.95 11.37 0.41
C LEU A 76 -9.84 10.95 1.89
N ARG A 77 -9.05 11.66 2.68
CA ARG A 77 -8.81 11.36 4.09
C ARG A 77 -10.14 11.22 4.86
N GLY A 78 -10.29 10.10 5.57
CA GLY A 78 -11.46 9.81 6.39
C GLY A 78 -12.70 9.36 5.61
N LYS A 79 -12.58 9.14 4.30
CA LYS A 79 -13.66 8.61 3.47
C LYS A 79 -13.40 7.14 3.15
N THR A 80 -14.46 6.37 3.14
CA THR A 80 -14.47 5.04 2.52
C THR A 80 -14.73 5.20 1.04
N ALA A 81 -13.82 4.71 0.20
CA ALA A 81 -13.91 4.90 -1.24
C ALA A 81 -13.25 3.75 -2.01
N LEU A 82 -13.77 3.46 -3.21
CA LEU A 82 -13.08 2.68 -4.21
C LEU A 82 -12.60 3.64 -5.31
N LEU A 83 -11.30 3.66 -5.55
CA LEU A 83 -10.65 4.53 -6.53
C LEU A 83 -10.17 3.71 -7.71
N LEU A 84 -10.36 4.27 -8.91
CA LEU A 84 -9.68 3.83 -10.12
C LEU A 84 -8.64 4.88 -10.46
N ILE A 85 -7.38 4.46 -10.48
CA ILE A 85 -6.23 5.34 -10.76
C ILE A 85 -5.59 4.87 -12.05
N GLU A 86 -5.62 5.73 -13.05
CA GLU A 86 -4.90 5.52 -14.31
C GLU A 86 -3.46 6.00 -14.16
N ILE A 87 -2.52 5.11 -14.47
CA ILE A 87 -1.10 5.44 -14.61
C ILE A 87 -0.81 5.47 -16.12
N PRO A 88 -0.57 6.65 -16.69
CA PRO A 88 -0.33 6.78 -18.12
C PRO A 88 0.96 6.05 -18.50
N SER A 89 0.93 5.39 -19.65
CA SER A 89 2.13 4.83 -20.23
C SER A 89 3.08 5.96 -20.67
N PRO A 90 4.40 5.80 -20.49
CA PRO A 90 5.38 6.74 -21.05
C PRO A 90 5.49 6.66 -22.58
N ASN A 91 4.96 5.62 -23.22
CA ASN A 91 4.79 5.53 -24.67
C ASN A 91 3.31 5.74 -25.01
N GLU A 92 3.01 6.71 -25.87
CA GLU A 92 1.64 7.04 -26.32
C GLU A 92 0.97 5.90 -27.10
N GLU A 93 1.75 4.96 -27.65
CA GLU A 93 1.23 3.78 -28.35
C GLU A 93 0.91 2.59 -27.42
N HIS A 94 1.23 2.69 -26.13
CA HIS A 94 0.98 1.62 -25.16
C HIS A 94 -0.19 1.98 -24.22
N GLU A 95 -0.93 0.94 -23.80
CA GLU A 95 -2.06 1.10 -22.88
C GLU A 95 -1.62 1.58 -21.49
N SER A 96 -2.39 2.51 -20.93
CA SER A 96 -2.26 2.93 -19.53
C SER A 96 -2.54 1.77 -18.58
N THR A 97 -1.87 1.77 -17.43
CA THR A 97 -2.16 0.81 -16.36
C THR A 97 -3.25 1.37 -15.45
N VAL A 98 -4.35 0.65 -15.27
CA VAL A 98 -5.41 1.03 -14.31
C VAL A 98 -5.27 0.23 -13.03
N LEU A 99 -5.23 0.93 -11.89
CA LEU A 99 -5.17 0.35 -10.56
C LEU A 99 -6.46 0.61 -9.79
N SER A 100 -7.02 -0.44 -9.20
CA SER A 100 -8.10 -0.33 -8.22
C SER A 100 -7.54 -0.21 -6.80
N VAL A 101 -7.96 0.81 -6.06
CA VAL A 101 -7.52 1.07 -4.68
C VAL A 101 -8.73 1.25 -3.77
N GLY A 102 -8.85 0.40 -2.75
CA GLY A 102 -9.81 0.59 -1.66
C GLY A 102 -9.22 1.44 -0.53
N LEU A 103 -10.03 2.36 -0.01
CA LEU A 103 -9.76 3.19 1.17
C LEU A 103 -10.80 2.92 2.26
#